data_AF-A0A6P3Z128-F1
#
_entry.id   AF-A0A6P3Z128-F1
#
_cell.length_a   1.000
_cell.length_b   1.000
_cell.length_c   1.000
_cell.angle_alpha   90.00
_cell.angle_beta   90.00
_cell.angle_gamma   90.00
#
_symmetry.space_group_name_H-M   'P 1'
#
loop_
_entity.id
_entity.type
_entity.pdbx_description
1 polymer ?
#
loop_
_entity_poly.entity_id
_entity_poly.type
_entity_poly.pdbx_seq_one_letter_code
_entity_poly.pdbx_strand_id
1 'polypeptide(L)' 'MILVAIMAELLEEYTALLARMLEHMFQSAPFPGRVRFLILRNLPFVSYGYAPPLIRAPPA' A
#
# COMPACT_ATOMS: atom_id res chain seq x y z
N MET A 1 -12.62 28.29 -1.13
CA MET A 1 -11.47 27.94 -1.99
C MET A 1 -10.13 28.21 -1.33
N ILE A 2 -9.91 29.34 -0.66
CA ILE A 2 -8.62 29.64 0.02
C ILE A 2 -8.20 28.62 1.08
N LEU A 3 -9.13 28.11 1.91
CA LEU A 3 -8.84 27.08 2.91
C LEU A 3 -8.31 25.80 2.27
N VAL A 4 -8.86 25.41 1.11
CA VAL A 4 -8.43 24.20 0.39
C VAL A 4 -7.01 24.38 -0.15
N ALA A 5 -6.68 25.58 -0.66
CA ALA A 5 -5.33 25.89 -1.12
C ALA A 5 -4.31 25.81 0.02
N ILE A 6 -4.64 26.38 1.20
CA ILE A 6 -3.79 26.32 2.38
C ILE A 6 -3.61 24.88 2.86
N MET A 7 -4.70 24.09 2.90
CA MET A 7 -4.63 22.68 3.26
C MET A 7 -3.79 21.86 2.28
N ALA A 8 -3.87 22.16 0.98
CA ALA A 8 -3.07 21.50 -0.04
C ALA A 8 -1.57 21.79 0.12
N GLU A 9 -1.21 23.04 0.38
CA GLU A 9 0.17 23.48 0.63
C GLU A 9 0.77 22.79 1.88
N LEU A 10 0.00 22.74 2.98
CA LEU A 10 0.37 22.02 4.19
C LEU A 10 0.48 20.50 3.98
N LEU A 11 -0.42 19.91 3.19
CA LEU A 11 -0.39 18.49 2.86
C LEU A 11 0.84 18.14 2.02
N GLU A 12 1.26 19.00 1.10
CA GLU A 12 2.45 18.76 0.26
C GLU A 12 3.72 18.68 1.11
N GLU A 13 3.93 19.63 2.01
CA GLU A 13 5.09 19.61 2.90
C GLU A 13 5.05 18.44 3.89
N TYR A 14 3.87 18.17 4.47
CA TYR A 14 3.68 17.05 5.38
C TYR A 14 3.93 15.70 4.70
N THR A 15 3.39 15.50 3.49
CA THR A 15 3.55 14.24 2.74
C THR A 15 4.98 14.03 2.27
N ALA A 16 5.74 15.09 1.97
CA ALA A 16 7.16 14.98 1.64
C ALA A 16 7.99 14.47 2.83
N LEU A 17 7.73 14.98 4.04
CA LEU A 17 8.36 14.49 5.27
C LEU A 17 7.92 13.07 5.60
N LEU A 18 6.62 12.80 5.48
CA LEU A 18 6.05 11.48 5.71
C LEU A 18 6.66 10.45 4.76
N ALA A 19 6.83 10.78 3.47
CA ALA A 19 7.44 9.89 2.48
C ALA A 19 8.87 9.50 2.86
N ARG A 20 9.69 10.46 3.29
CA ARG A 20 11.06 10.21 3.75
C ARG A 20 11.10 9.35 5.01
N MET A 21 10.19 9.61 5.95
CA MET A 21 10.06 8.82 7.17
C MET A 21 9.65 7.38 6.85
N LEU A 22 8.65 7.20 5.97
CA LEU A 22 8.23 5.88 5.50
C LEU A 22 9.37 5.17 4.77
N GLU A 23 10.08 5.85 3.88
CA GLU A 23 11.23 5.30 3.17
C GLU A 23 12.29 4.79 4.15
N HIS A 24 12.62 5.58 5.18
CA HIS A 24 13.57 5.16 6.21
C HIS A 24 13.05 3.96 7.03
N MET A 25 11.75 3.91 7.34
CA MET A 25 11.14 2.75 7.99
C MET A 25 11.13 1.50 7.10
N PHE A 26 10.92 1.67 5.79
CA PHE A 26 10.96 0.58 4.80
C PHE A 26 12.39 0.09 4.55
N GLN A 27 13.39 0.96 4.67
CA GLN A 27 14.80 0.60 4.53
C GLN A 27 15.37 -0.06 5.78
N SER A 28 14.98 0.41 6.97
CA SER A 28 15.51 -0.06 8.26
C SER A 28 14.91 -1.38 8.73
N ALA A 29 13.67 -1.69 8.35
CA ALA A 29 13.07 -3.00 8.57
C ALA A 29 12.90 -3.71 7.22
N PRO A 30 13.34 -4.97 7.06
CA PRO A 30 12.96 -5.76 5.90
C PRO A 30 11.45 -5.98 6.01
N PHE A 31 10.68 -5.10 5.36
CA PHE A 31 9.23 -5.23 5.31
C PHE A 31 8.96 -6.64 4.83
N PRO A 32 8.27 -7.49 5.62
CA PRO A 32 8.06 -8.86 5.20
C PRO A 32 7.32 -8.77 3.88
N GLY A 33 7.85 -9.30 2.78
CA GLY A 33 7.21 -9.20 1.45
C GLY A 33 5.74 -9.66 1.49
N ARG A 34 5.38 -10.43 2.51
CA ARG A 34 4.03 -10.79 2.94
C ARG A 34 3.12 -9.59 3.25
N VAL A 35 3.57 -8.56 3.98
CA VAL A 35 2.76 -7.37 4.31
C VAL A 35 2.52 -6.50 3.07
N ARG A 36 3.55 -6.29 2.24
CA ARG A 36 3.40 -5.59 0.96
C ARG A 36 2.41 -6.32 0.05
N PHE A 37 2.50 -7.65 -0.03
CA PHE A 37 1.53 -8.48 -0.73
C PHE A 37 0.12 -8.36 -0.13
N LEU A 38 -0.02 -8.37 1.19
CA LEU A 38 -1.32 -8.21 1.86
C LEU A 38 -1.93 -6.83 1.60
N ILE A 39 -1.15 -5.76 1.62
CA ILE A 39 -1.63 -4.40 1.29
C ILE A 39 -2.11 -4.35 -0.17
N LEU A 40 -1.32 -4.88 -1.11
CA LEU A 40 -1.70 -4.96 -2.52
C LEU A 40 -2.94 -5.83 -2.77
N ARG A 41 -3.11 -6.93 -2.03
CA ARG A 41 -4.28 -7.81 -2.14
C ARG A 41 -5.55 -7.18 -1.57
N ASN A 42 -5.43 -6.35 -0.53
CA ASN A 42 -6.57 -5.71 0.13
C ASN A 42 -6.94 -4.35 -0.47
N LEU A 43 -6.21 -3.88 -1.50
CA LEU A 43 -6.58 -2.65 -2.21
C LEU A 43 -7.92 -2.86 -2.93
N PRO A 44 -8.94 -2.00 -2.69
CA PRO A 44 -10.29 -2.18 -3.23
C PRO A 44 -10.35 -2.12 -4.77
N PHE A 45 -9.28 -1.65 -5.41
CA PHE A 45 -9.14 -1.59 -6.87
C PHE A 45 -8.68 -2.92 -7.50
N VAL A 46 -8.15 -3.87 -6.72
CA VAL A 46 -7.61 -5.16 -7.22
C VAL A 46 -8.65 -6.29 -7.12
N SER A 47 -9.83 -6.02 -6.54
CA SER A 47 -10.86 -7.03 -6.26
C SER A 47 -11.54 -7.64 -7.50
N TYR A 48 -11.23 -7.19 -8.72
CA TYR A 48 -11.91 -7.65 -9.94
C TYR A 48 -11.31 -8.89 -10.64
N GLY A 49 -10.31 -9.59 -10.07
CA GLY A 49 -9.70 -10.70 -10.84
C GLY A 49 -9.00 -11.83 -10.11
N TYR A 50 -8.84 -11.81 -8.78
CA TYR A 50 -8.06 -12.84 -8.09
C TYR A 50 -8.95 -13.88 -7.40
N ALA A 51 -9.61 -14.73 -8.20
CA ALA A 51 -10.07 -16.02 -7.72
C ALA A 51 -8.83 -16.86 -7.33
N PRO A 52 -8.70 -17.35 -6.09
CA PRO A 52 -7.61 -18.26 -5.74
C PRO A 52 -7.71 -19.53 -6.61
N PRO A 53 -6.60 -20.05 -7.17
CA PRO A 53 -6.65 -21.34 -7.83
C PRO A 53 -6.97 -22.39 -6.76
N LEU A 54 -8.18 -22.95 -6.81
CA LEU A 54 -8.57 -24.11 -6.02
C LEU A 54 -7.55 -25.20 -6.31
N ILE A 55 -6.79 -25.59 -5.28
CA ILE A 55 -5.85 -26.70 -5.29
C ILE A 55 -6.64 -27.94 -5.76
N ARG A 56 -6.48 -28.29 -7.04
CA ARG A 56 -7.02 -29.51 -7.61
C ARG A 56 -6.22 -30.65 -7.01
N ALA A 57 -6.82 -31.36 -6.05
CA ALA A 57 -6.24 -32.58 -5.49
C ALA A 57 -5.96 -33.59 -6.64
N PRO A 58 -4.84 -34.31 -6.60
CA PRO A 58 -4.50 -35.29 -7.64
C PRO A 58 -5.45 -36.50 -7.54
N PRO A 59 -5.93 -37.05 -8.68
CA PRO A 59 -6.68 -38.30 -8.66
C PRO A 59 -5.76 -39.49 -8.35
N ALA A 60 -6.29 -40.41 -7.54
CA ALA A 60 -5.69 -41.69 -7.14
C ALA A 60 -5.54 -42.67 -8.31
#